data_AF-A0A182EN49-F1
#
_entry.id   AF-A0A182EN49-F1
#
_cell.length_a   1.000
_cell.length_b   1.000
_cell.length_c   1.000
_cell.angle_alpha   90.00
_cell.angle_beta   90.00
_cell.angle_gamma   90.00
#
_symmetry.space_group_name_H-M   'P 1'
#
loop_
_entity.id
_entity.type
_entity.pdbx_description
1 polymer ?
#
loop_
_entity_poly.entity_id
_entity_poly.type
_entity_poly.pdbx_seq_one_letter_code
_entity_poly.pdbx_strand_id
1 'polypeptide(L)'
;MISIQTTKCGFIHVYVQGNLDDRNGKTMIMTVHDVGTNYKSFVHFCNHLSMADVKAKSIFLHVCIPGQEDNAPDFVGDFPTLDQLGEDLVCVLDKLDVKTCIAFGEGAGANIICRFALINMRLESGVMSQGAWDYLAMHKFGSTEKREKQAYIEELKSSLNPKNLSKYLYSFSKRSDISSLIGTKLDNMDALLVTGARASHLHTVYTTHKSMNKRKTTLLVVDNVSDVMAEAPEKLARSLILLCKGCGVLSGVAIPGMERQRTLSSSMEEADRPRRFSLSQTTAPVFQ
;
A
#
# COMPACT_ATOMS: atom_id res chain seq x y z
N MET A 1 19.36 6.26 1.68
CA MET A 1 18.08 6.98 1.51
C MET A 1 18.37 8.35 0.94
N ILE A 2 17.46 8.90 0.14
CA ILE A 2 17.51 10.28 -0.34
C ILE A 2 16.82 11.16 0.70
N SER A 3 17.47 12.22 1.15
CA SER A 3 16.88 13.20 2.07
C SER A 3 16.30 14.36 1.26
N ILE A 4 15.01 14.62 1.41
CA ILE A 4 14.29 15.65 0.66
C ILE A 4 13.85 16.73 1.65
N GLN A 5 14.38 17.94 1.46
CA GLN A 5 13.90 19.11 2.18
C GLN A 5 12.48 19.43 1.70
N THR A 6 11.57 19.59 2.65
CA THR A 6 10.15 19.87 2.45
C THR A 6 9.78 21.19 3.11
N THR A 7 8.59 21.69 2.80
CA THR A 7 8.17 23.03 3.22
C THR A 7 7.64 23.06 4.64
N LYS A 8 6.96 22.00 5.10
CA LYS A 8 6.24 21.94 6.38
C LYS A 8 6.77 20.85 7.32
N CYS A 9 7.41 19.81 6.77
CA CYS A 9 7.82 18.63 7.52
C CYS A 9 9.33 18.56 7.80
N GLY A 10 10.10 19.59 7.44
CA GLY A 10 11.56 19.57 7.53
C GLY A 10 12.13 18.63 6.48
N PHE A 11 12.73 17.51 6.88
CA PHE A 11 13.24 16.51 5.94
C PHE A 11 12.36 15.27 5.90
N ILE A 12 12.01 14.83 4.69
CA ILE A 12 11.43 13.51 4.45
C ILE A 12 12.52 12.63 3.82
N HIS A 13 12.74 11.45 4.41
CA HIS A 13 13.67 10.47 3.86
C HIS A 13 12.92 9.49 2.95
N VAL A 14 13.49 9.21 1.78
CA VAL A 14 12.91 8.29 0.80
C VAL A 14 13.92 7.19 0.48
N TYR A 15 13.50 5.95 0.65
CA TYR A 15 14.24 4.79 0.16
C TYR A 15 13.73 4.42 -1.23
N VAL A 16 14.60 4.54 -2.23
CA VAL A 16 14.28 4.18 -3.61
C VAL A 16 14.65 2.72 -3.85
N GLN A 17 13.67 1.88 -4.17
CA GLN A 17 13.89 0.49 -4.57
C GLN A 17 13.70 0.36 -6.08
N GLY A 18 14.82 0.16 -6.79
CA GLY A 18 14.92 0.20 -8.25
C GLY A 18 15.98 1.21 -8.69
N ASN A 19 16.13 1.40 -10.01
CA ASN A 19 17.03 2.40 -10.57
C ASN A 19 16.22 3.52 -11.24
N LEU A 20 16.40 4.76 -10.76
CA LEU A 20 15.73 5.93 -11.32
C LEU A 20 16.20 6.28 -12.72
N ASP A 21 17.39 5.87 -13.13
CA ASP A 21 17.88 6.09 -14.50
C ASP A 21 17.14 5.20 -15.51
N ASP A 22 16.64 4.05 -15.05
CA ASP A 22 15.87 3.08 -15.85
C ASP A 22 14.35 3.30 -15.77
N ARG A 23 13.90 4.51 -15.43
CA ARG A 23 12.47 4.81 -15.19
C ARG A 23 11.57 4.69 -16.42
N ASN A 24 12.15 4.70 -17.63
CA ASN A 24 11.38 4.59 -18.87
C ASN A 24 10.67 3.23 -18.94
N GLY A 25 9.34 3.27 -19.04
CA GLY A 25 8.50 2.06 -19.06
C GLY A 25 8.32 1.38 -17.70
N LYS A 26 8.87 1.95 -16.61
CA LYS A 26 8.61 1.48 -15.24
C LYS A 26 7.40 2.19 -14.66
N THR A 27 6.68 1.48 -13.79
CA THR A 27 5.61 2.08 -12.99
C THR A 27 6.21 2.67 -11.72
N MET A 28 5.97 3.95 -11.46
CA MET A 28 6.37 4.57 -10.20
C MET A 28 5.34 4.22 -9.12
N ILE A 29 5.78 3.67 -7.99
CA ILE A 29 4.91 3.33 -6.87
C ILE A 29 5.43 4.02 -5.60
N MET A 30 4.67 4.94 -5.04
CA MET A 30 5.01 5.60 -3.78
C MET A 30 4.35 4.86 -2.62
N THR A 31 5.12 4.53 -1.58
CA THR A 31 4.59 3.87 -0.39
C THR A 31 4.71 4.71 0.87
N VAL A 32 3.70 4.71 1.73
CA VAL A 32 3.72 5.41 3.04
C VAL A 32 3.26 4.47 4.14
N HIS A 33 4.07 4.30 5.18
CA HIS A 33 3.88 3.30 6.24
C HIS A 33 2.97 3.75 7.38
N ASP A 34 2.49 2.78 8.17
CA ASP A 34 1.66 3.02 9.35
C ASP A 34 2.48 3.47 10.56
N VAL A 35 1.79 3.90 11.61
CA VAL A 35 2.38 4.16 12.93
C VAL A 35 2.89 2.84 13.52
N GLY A 36 4.11 2.87 14.06
CA GLY A 36 4.75 1.68 14.61
C GLY A 36 5.39 0.78 13.54
N THR A 37 5.41 1.20 12.29
CA THR A 37 6.26 0.58 11.27
C THR A 37 7.16 1.65 10.64
N ASN A 38 8.05 1.22 9.75
CA ASN A 38 8.75 2.11 8.85
C ASN A 38 8.72 1.54 7.43
N TYR A 39 9.40 2.22 6.51
CA TYR A 39 9.43 1.86 5.09
C TYR A 39 9.83 0.39 4.82
N LYS A 40 10.50 -0.29 5.76
CA LYS A 40 10.93 -1.69 5.61
C LYS A 40 9.76 -2.67 5.53
N SER A 41 8.59 -2.38 6.10
CA SER A 41 7.41 -3.24 5.96
C SER A 41 7.05 -3.42 4.49
N PHE A 42 7.02 -2.31 3.74
CA PHE A 42 6.82 -2.33 2.29
C PHE A 42 7.98 -2.97 1.54
N VAL A 43 9.23 -2.74 1.94
CA VAL A 43 10.39 -3.41 1.31
C VAL A 43 10.29 -4.93 1.46
N HIS A 44 9.87 -5.42 2.63
CA HIS A 44 9.64 -6.84 2.86
C HIS A 44 8.54 -7.38 1.95
N PHE A 45 7.38 -6.70 1.88
CA PHE A 45 6.30 -7.06 0.97
C PHE A 45 6.73 -7.08 -0.50
N CYS A 46 7.48 -6.06 -0.96
CA CYS A 46 7.95 -5.96 -2.34
C CYS A 46 8.98 -7.04 -2.69
N ASN A 47 9.66 -7.63 -1.70
CA ASN A 47 10.58 -8.74 -1.88
C ASN A 47 9.90 -10.11 -1.84
N HIS A 48 8.62 -10.19 -1.50
CA HIS A 48 7.86 -11.42 -1.54
C HIS A 48 7.75 -11.96 -2.98
N LEU A 49 7.74 -13.30 -3.14
CA LEU A 49 7.75 -13.95 -4.46
C LEU A 49 6.58 -13.53 -5.35
N SER A 50 5.40 -13.28 -4.76
CA SER A 50 4.21 -12.80 -5.48
C SER A 50 4.38 -11.41 -6.09
N MET A 51 5.36 -10.62 -5.62
CA MET A 51 5.65 -9.27 -6.07
C MET A 51 6.83 -9.21 -7.05
N ALA A 52 7.48 -10.33 -7.38
CA ALA A 52 8.69 -10.37 -8.21
C ALA A 52 8.51 -9.66 -9.56
N ASP A 53 7.44 -9.97 -10.29
CA ASP A 53 7.14 -9.35 -11.59
C ASP A 53 6.77 -7.86 -11.47
N VAL A 54 6.02 -7.50 -10.42
CA VAL A 54 5.66 -6.12 -10.13
C VAL A 54 6.92 -5.32 -9.86
N LYS A 55 7.80 -5.84 -9.00
CA LYS A 55 9.07 -5.22 -8.64
C LYS A 55 10.00 -5.09 -9.84
N ALA A 56 10.07 -6.10 -10.71
CA ALA A 56 10.87 -6.02 -11.93
C ALA A 56 10.40 -4.91 -12.89
N LYS A 57 9.11 -4.50 -12.83
CA LYS A 57 8.51 -3.49 -13.72
C LYS A 57 8.17 -2.18 -13.03
N SER A 58 8.61 -2.00 -11.78
CA SER A 58 8.29 -0.81 -10.99
C SER A 58 9.55 -0.22 -10.36
N ILE A 59 9.46 1.05 -9.98
CA ILE A 59 10.40 1.69 -9.08
C ILE A 59 9.59 2.16 -7.88
N PHE A 60 9.98 1.72 -6.69
CA PHE A 60 9.29 2.10 -5.47
C PHE A 60 9.98 3.28 -4.81
N LEU A 61 9.17 4.25 -4.39
CA LEU A 61 9.56 5.42 -3.60
C LEU A 61 9.00 5.21 -2.20
N HIS A 62 9.77 4.54 -1.35
CA HIS A 62 9.31 4.26 0.00
C HIS A 62 9.58 5.47 0.90
N VAL A 63 8.51 6.20 1.21
CA VAL A 63 8.55 7.37 2.09
C VAL A 63 8.69 6.88 3.54
N CYS A 64 9.72 7.37 4.21
CA CYS A 64 9.90 7.22 5.65
C CYS A 64 9.40 8.49 6.33
N ILE A 65 8.40 8.35 7.21
CA ILE A 65 7.87 9.46 7.99
C ILE A 65 9.00 10.03 8.88
N PRO A 66 9.11 11.36 9.04
CA PRO A 66 10.21 11.96 9.77
C PRO A 66 10.40 11.38 11.18
N GLY A 67 11.64 11.01 11.51
CA GLY A 67 12.01 10.44 12.80
C GLY A 67 11.63 8.96 12.99
N GLN A 68 11.11 8.29 11.95
CA GLN A 68 10.79 6.86 11.96
C GLN A 68 11.83 6.01 11.23
N GLU A 69 12.89 6.62 10.71
CA GLU A 69 14.03 5.92 10.15
C GLU A 69 14.85 5.19 11.21
N ASP A 70 15.62 4.18 10.78
CA ASP A 70 16.46 3.43 11.71
C ASP A 70 17.45 4.35 12.42
N ASN A 71 17.54 4.22 13.74
CA ASN A 71 18.44 5.01 14.58
C ASN A 71 18.19 6.53 14.49
N ALA A 72 16.96 6.95 14.16
CA ALA A 72 16.58 8.35 14.13
C ALA A 72 16.90 9.07 15.45
N PRO A 73 17.53 10.26 15.40
CA PRO A 73 17.67 11.10 16.58
C PRO A 73 16.30 11.59 17.06
N ASP A 74 16.24 12.09 18.29
CA ASP A 74 15.02 12.70 18.81
C ASP A 74 14.57 13.87 17.90
N PHE A 75 13.31 13.82 17.49
CA PHE A 75 12.73 14.84 16.62
C PHE A 75 12.63 16.16 17.37
N VAL A 76 13.26 17.19 16.81
CA VAL A 76 13.33 18.53 17.39
C VAL A 76 12.14 19.37 16.89
N GLY A 77 11.42 19.99 17.83
CA GLY A 77 10.29 20.87 17.54
C GLY A 77 8.93 20.16 17.43
N ASP A 78 8.00 20.84 16.77
CA ASP A 78 6.63 20.38 16.58
C ASP A 78 6.57 19.33 15.49
N PHE A 79 5.94 18.20 15.81
CA PHE A 79 5.82 17.11 14.86
C PHE A 79 4.74 17.43 13.82
N PRO A 80 4.97 17.15 12.52
CA PRO A 80 4.03 17.50 11.47
C PRO A 80 2.65 16.83 11.65
N THR A 81 1.60 17.55 11.28
CA THR A 81 0.25 16.98 11.16
C THR A 81 0.17 16.05 9.94
N LEU A 82 -0.80 15.12 9.91
CA LEU A 82 -1.01 14.29 8.71
C LEU A 82 -1.41 15.11 7.48
N ASP A 83 -2.02 16.28 7.68
CA ASP A 83 -2.30 17.22 6.59
C ASP A 83 -0.98 17.76 6.02
N GLN A 84 -0.07 18.25 6.87
CA GLN A 84 1.25 18.72 6.45
C GLN A 84 2.08 17.62 5.78
N LEU A 85 2.05 16.40 6.33
CA LEU A 85 2.72 15.24 5.73
C LEU A 85 2.16 14.91 4.35
N GLY A 86 0.83 14.99 4.17
CA GLY A 86 0.19 14.77 2.88
C GLY A 86 0.53 15.85 1.85
N GLU A 87 0.58 17.11 2.27
CA GLU A 87 0.97 18.25 1.42
C GLU A 87 2.40 18.10 0.91
N ASP A 88 3.35 17.76 1.78
CA ASP A 88 4.77 17.69 1.43
C ASP A 88 5.16 16.43 0.61
N LEU A 89 4.24 15.47 0.39
CA LEU A 89 4.49 14.37 -0.55
C LEU A 89 4.71 14.87 -1.98
N VAL A 90 4.17 16.04 -2.36
CA VAL A 90 4.44 16.64 -3.67
C VAL A 90 5.92 16.98 -3.84
N CYS A 91 6.59 17.44 -2.77
CA CYS A 91 8.02 17.75 -2.80
C CYS A 91 8.87 16.50 -3.11
N VAL A 92 8.42 15.32 -2.69
CA VAL A 92 9.07 14.05 -3.02
C VAL A 92 8.99 13.78 -4.52
N LEU A 93 7.80 13.93 -5.10
CA LEU A 93 7.58 13.69 -6.52
C LEU A 93 8.34 14.71 -7.39
N ASP A 94 8.29 15.99 -7.03
CA ASP A 94 8.99 17.06 -7.73
C ASP A 94 10.50 16.87 -7.68
N LYS A 95 11.06 16.58 -6.49
CA LYS A 95 12.51 16.40 -6.33
C LYS A 95 13.06 15.22 -7.12
N LEU A 96 12.24 14.18 -7.30
CA LEU A 96 12.62 12.96 -8.03
C LEU A 96 12.18 12.98 -9.50
N ASP A 97 11.56 14.07 -9.96
CA ASP A 97 10.99 14.22 -11.32
C ASP A 97 10.01 13.09 -11.68
N VAL A 98 9.00 12.90 -10.81
CA VAL A 98 7.96 11.87 -10.95
C VAL A 98 6.61 12.52 -11.17
N LYS A 99 6.08 12.44 -12.39
CA LYS A 99 4.82 13.10 -12.77
C LYS A 99 3.58 12.36 -12.28
N THR A 100 3.62 11.04 -12.28
CA THR A 100 2.50 10.17 -11.93
C THR A 100 3.01 8.93 -11.23
N CYS A 101 2.34 8.51 -10.17
CA CYS A 101 2.65 7.27 -9.46
C CYS A 101 1.37 6.59 -8.95
N ILE A 102 1.46 5.28 -8.72
CA ILE A 102 0.49 4.57 -7.86
C ILE A 102 0.88 4.86 -6.41
N ALA A 103 -0.06 5.33 -5.60
CA ALA A 103 0.17 5.56 -4.18
C ALA A 103 -0.38 4.38 -3.36
N PHE A 104 0.43 3.83 -2.47
CA PHE A 104 0.10 2.67 -1.66
C PHE A 104 0.43 2.91 -0.19
N GLY A 105 -0.58 2.97 0.67
CA GLY A 105 -0.40 3.27 2.09
C GLY A 105 -1.02 2.24 3.01
N GLU A 106 -0.49 2.17 4.21
CA GLU A 106 -1.00 1.33 5.31
C GLU A 106 -1.41 2.23 6.47
N GLY A 107 -2.58 2.00 7.06
CA GLY A 107 -3.10 2.74 8.23
C GLY A 107 -2.96 4.27 8.14
N ALA A 108 -2.09 4.86 8.96
CA ALA A 108 -1.77 6.28 8.93
C ALA A 108 -1.20 6.73 7.58
N GLY A 109 -0.34 5.92 6.94
CA GLY A 109 0.17 6.19 5.61
C GLY A 109 -0.92 6.20 4.53
N ALA A 110 -1.93 5.33 4.65
CA ALA A 110 -3.12 5.40 3.79
C ALA A 110 -3.88 6.72 4.00
N ASN A 111 -4.00 7.18 5.25
CA ASN A 111 -4.63 8.46 5.56
C ASN A 111 -3.84 9.66 4.98
N ILE A 112 -2.50 9.64 5.07
CA ILE A 112 -1.60 10.65 4.47
C ILE A 112 -1.77 10.67 2.96
N ILE A 113 -1.78 9.52 2.29
CA ILE A 113 -1.98 9.41 0.83
C ILE A 113 -3.34 9.95 0.42
N CYS A 114 -4.41 9.65 1.18
CA CYS A 114 -5.72 10.23 0.91
C CYS A 114 -5.68 11.76 0.99
N ARG A 115 -5.01 12.33 2.00
CA ARG A 115 -4.83 13.79 2.11
C ARG A 115 -4.05 14.35 0.93
N PHE A 116 -2.92 13.74 0.58
CA PHE A 116 -2.14 14.08 -0.60
C PHE A 116 -3.01 14.08 -1.88
N ALA A 117 -3.82 13.04 -2.10
CA ALA A 117 -4.72 12.95 -3.24
C ALA A 117 -5.82 14.03 -3.21
N LEU A 118 -6.38 14.34 -2.03
CA LEU A 118 -7.39 15.38 -1.85
C LEU A 118 -6.84 16.80 -2.11
N ILE A 119 -5.57 17.03 -1.80
CA ILE A 119 -4.86 18.29 -2.02
C ILE A 119 -4.45 18.43 -3.48
N ASN A 120 -3.87 17.38 -4.07
CA ASN A 120 -3.41 17.38 -5.46
C ASN A 120 -4.57 17.42 -6.48
N MET A 121 -5.82 17.17 -6.03
CA MET A 121 -7.03 17.33 -6.84
C MET A 121 -7.82 18.62 -6.57
N ARG A 122 -7.34 19.52 -5.68
CA ARG A 122 -7.98 20.84 -5.49
C ARG A 122 -7.05 21.84 -4.79
N LEU A 123 -6.74 22.92 -5.51
CA LEU A 123 -6.73 24.26 -4.92
C LEU A 123 -8.14 24.55 -4.36
N GLU A 124 -8.18 25.18 -3.20
CA GLU A 124 -9.34 25.80 -2.51
C GLU A 124 -9.94 25.13 -1.26
N SER A 125 -9.74 25.86 -0.16
CA SER A 125 -10.56 26.11 1.04
C SER A 125 -10.70 25.01 2.11
N GLY A 126 -10.35 25.40 3.34
CA GLY A 126 -10.50 24.64 4.57
C GLY A 126 -11.53 25.23 5.54
N VAL A 127 -11.92 24.42 6.53
CA VAL A 127 -12.29 24.71 7.96
C VAL A 127 -12.74 23.37 8.59
N MET A 128 -12.42 23.14 9.88
CA MET A 128 -12.91 22.03 10.73
C MET A 128 -13.88 22.54 11.81
N SER A 129 -14.85 21.71 12.22
CA SER A 129 -15.86 22.00 13.27
C SER A 129 -15.62 21.26 14.59
N GLN A 130 -16.30 21.71 15.66
CA GLN A 130 -16.12 21.30 17.07
C GLN A 130 -16.57 19.86 17.42
N GLY A 131 -17.25 19.12 16.53
CA GLY A 131 -17.76 17.77 16.83
C GLY A 131 -16.71 16.64 16.81
N ALA A 132 -15.48 16.92 16.40
CA ALA A 132 -14.41 15.92 16.26
C ALA A 132 -13.81 15.44 17.60
N TRP A 133 -14.14 16.11 18.71
CA TRP A 133 -13.57 15.82 20.03
C TRP A 133 -14.25 14.64 20.76
N ASP A 134 -15.53 14.38 20.49
CA ASP A 134 -16.30 13.36 21.21
C ASP A 134 -16.00 11.92 20.72
N TYR A 135 -15.48 11.77 19.50
CA TYR A 135 -15.16 10.46 18.92
C TYR A 135 -13.87 9.83 19.52
N LEU A 136 -12.98 10.64 20.09
CA LEU A 136 -11.66 10.21 20.57
C LEU A 136 -11.67 9.39 21.86
N ALA A 137 -12.75 9.44 22.63
CA ALA A 137 -12.87 8.70 23.89
C ALA A 137 -13.18 7.20 23.67
N MET A 138 -13.85 6.84 22.57
CA MET A 138 -14.34 5.48 22.33
C MET A 138 -13.29 4.53 21.73
N HIS A 139 -12.30 5.05 21.00
CA HIS A 139 -11.31 4.24 20.25
C HIS A 139 -10.23 3.58 21.14
N LYS A 140 -10.10 3.97 22.42
CA LYS A 140 -8.95 3.57 23.25
C LYS A 140 -9.12 2.23 24.02
N PHE A 141 -10.31 1.63 24.13
CA PHE A 141 -10.53 0.50 25.08
C PHE A 141 -11.37 -0.69 24.57
N GLY A 142 -11.06 -1.24 23.39
CA GLY A 142 -11.51 -2.60 23.01
C GLY A 142 -10.73 -3.75 23.70
N SER A 143 -11.25 -4.99 23.68
CA SER A 143 -10.86 -6.15 24.52
C SER A 143 -9.94 -7.23 23.86
N THR A 144 -8.95 -7.73 24.65
CA THR A 144 -8.07 -8.95 24.52
C THR A 144 -6.89 -8.97 23.51
N GLU A 145 -5.75 -9.72 23.57
CA GLU A 145 -5.04 -10.64 24.51
C GLU A 145 -3.55 -10.21 24.70
N LYS A 146 -2.78 -10.83 25.62
CA LYS A 146 -1.54 -10.25 26.23
C LYS A 146 -0.17 -10.77 25.73
N ARG A 147 -0.04 -11.90 25.02
CA ARG A 147 1.27 -12.56 24.81
C ARG A 147 2.02 -12.13 23.54
N GLU A 148 1.32 -11.91 22.43
CA GLU A 148 1.90 -11.40 21.17
C GLU A 148 2.33 -9.93 21.26
N LYS A 149 1.71 -9.18 22.17
CA LYS A 149 1.98 -7.75 22.40
C LYS A 149 3.40 -7.48 22.89
N GLN A 150 3.99 -8.38 23.68
CA GLN A 150 5.30 -8.14 24.29
C GLN A 150 6.44 -8.22 23.26
N ALA A 151 6.40 -9.22 22.37
CA ALA A 151 7.39 -9.38 21.30
C ALA A 151 7.34 -8.20 20.31
N TYR A 152 6.13 -7.78 19.92
CA TYR A 152 5.94 -6.61 19.07
C TYR A 152 6.45 -5.31 19.72
N ILE A 153 6.19 -5.10 21.02
CA ILE A 153 6.70 -3.91 21.74
C ILE A 153 8.23 -3.91 21.81
N GLU A 154 8.87 -5.06 21.94
CA GLU A 154 10.35 -5.17 21.94
C GLU A 154 10.94 -4.89 20.56
N GLU A 155 10.31 -5.37 19.49
CA GLU A 155 10.67 -5.04 18.12
C GLU A 155 10.51 -3.55 17.81
N LEU A 156 9.41 -2.93 18.26
CA LEU A 156 9.19 -1.49 18.12
C LEU A 156 10.29 -0.67 18.79
N LYS A 157 10.68 -1.06 20.02
CA LYS A 157 11.72 -0.36 20.78
C LYS A 157 13.11 -0.53 20.18
N SER A 158 13.37 -1.62 19.47
CA SER A 158 14.68 -1.87 18.85
C SER A 158 14.82 -1.22 17.48
N SER A 159 13.71 -1.02 16.76
CA SER A 159 13.69 -0.49 15.41
C SER A 159 13.38 1.00 15.31
N LEU A 160 12.58 1.55 16.24
CA LEU A 160 12.07 2.92 16.17
C LEU A 160 12.44 3.75 17.40
N ASN A 161 12.65 5.05 17.21
CA ASN A 161 12.83 5.99 18.31
C ASN A 161 11.49 6.16 19.08
N PRO A 162 11.42 5.83 20.39
CA PRO A 162 10.16 5.85 21.15
C PRO A 162 9.52 7.25 21.26
N LYS A 163 10.33 8.31 21.33
CA LYS A 163 9.83 9.69 21.42
C LYS A 163 9.25 10.14 20.09
N ASN A 164 9.90 9.79 18.99
CA ASN A 164 9.41 10.10 17.65
C ASN A 164 8.14 9.31 17.33
N LEU A 165 8.10 8.03 17.71
CA LEU A 165 6.91 7.20 17.59
C LEU A 165 5.73 7.79 18.38
N SER A 166 5.97 8.27 19.60
CA SER A 166 4.94 8.94 20.41
C SER A 166 4.40 10.20 19.72
N LYS A 167 5.28 11.01 19.12
CA LYS A 167 4.89 12.20 18.35
C LYS A 167 4.05 11.84 17.11
N TYR A 168 4.44 10.80 16.37
CA TYR A 168 3.68 10.34 15.20
C TYR A 168 2.30 9.80 15.59
N LEU A 169 2.24 8.96 16.63
CA LEU A 169 0.97 8.46 17.17
C LEU A 169 0.07 9.61 17.66
N TYR A 170 0.64 10.61 18.32
CA TYR A 170 -0.10 11.79 18.76
C TYR A 170 -0.69 12.56 17.57
N SER A 171 0.11 12.83 16.54
CA SER A 171 -0.35 13.47 15.29
C SER A 171 -1.48 12.68 14.63
N PHE A 172 -1.34 11.35 14.54
CA PHE A 172 -2.38 10.48 14.01
C PHE A 172 -3.67 10.53 14.83
N SER A 173 -3.57 10.62 16.17
CA SER A 173 -4.74 10.74 17.05
C SER A 173 -5.47 12.08 16.93
N LYS A 174 -4.79 13.14 16.47
CA LYS A 174 -5.35 14.50 16.31
C LYS A 174 -5.86 14.80 14.91
N ARG A 175 -5.87 13.80 14.04
CA ARG A 175 -6.21 13.96 12.62
C ARG A 175 -7.64 14.47 12.40
N SER A 176 -7.81 15.29 11.38
CA SER A 176 -9.11 15.79 10.92
C SER A 176 -9.91 14.68 10.22
N ASP A 177 -11.24 14.72 10.32
CA ASP A 177 -12.09 13.82 9.53
C ASP A 177 -12.08 14.24 8.05
N ILE A 178 -11.92 13.27 7.15
CA ILE A 178 -11.91 13.49 5.69
C ILE A 178 -13.09 12.79 4.99
N SER A 179 -13.99 12.18 5.75
CA SER A 179 -15.06 11.30 5.24
C SER A 179 -16.03 12.02 4.31
N SER A 180 -16.29 13.31 4.57
CA SER A 180 -17.15 14.16 3.73
C SER A 180 -16.50 14.58 2.40
N LEU A 181 -15.16 14.53 2.32
CA LEU A 181 -14.39 15.00 1.17
C LEU A 181 -14.06 13.86 0.21
N ILE A 182 -13.78 12.66 0.71
CA ILE A 182 -13.29 11.53 -0.10
C ILE A 182 -14.25 11.15 -1.23
N GLY A 183 -15.55 11.11 -0.98
CA GLY A 183 -16.54 10.69 -1.98
C GLY A 183 -16.65 11.66 -3.15
N THR A 184 -16.56 12.95 -2.86
CA THR A 184 -16.75 14.01 -3.87
C THR A 184 -15.45 14.35 -4.58
N LYS A 185 -14.35 14.51 -3.82
CA LYS A 185 -13.07 14.91 -4.39
C LYS A 185 -12.32 13.75 -5.04
N LEU A 186 -12.49 12.50 -4.61
CA LEU A 186 -11.83 11.33 -5.20
C LEU A 186 -12.75 10.50 -6.11
N ASP A 187 -13.88 11.04 -6.55
CA ASP A 187 -14.91 10.31 -7.32
C ASP A 187 -14.38 9.63 -8.60
N ASN A 188 -13.37 10.23 -9.23
CA ASN A 188 -12.77 9.76 -10.47
C ASN A 188 -11.50 8.91 -10.28
N MET A 189 -11.03 8.75 -9.04
CA MET A 189 -9.79 8.04 -8.74
C MET A 189 -10.07 6.54 -8.54
N ASP A 190 -9.38 5.70 -9.30
CA ASP A 190 -9.42 4.25 -9.10
C ASP A 190 -8.71 3.90 -7.77
N ALA A 191 -9.43 3.25 -6.86
CA ALA A 191 -8.96 2.98 -5.50
C ALA A 191 -9.17 1.52 -5.11
N LEU A 192 -8.22 0.97 -4.34
CA LEU A 192 -8.32 -0.35 -3.73
C LEU A 192 -8.21 -0.20 -2.21
N LEU A 193 -9.30 -0.50 -1.51
CA LEU A 193 -9.32 -0.60 -0.06
C LEU A 193 -9.10 -2.06 0.33
N VAL A 194 -8.17 -2.29 1.26
CA VAL A 194 -7.81 -3.64 1.71
C VAL A 194 -7.91 -3.71 3.24
N THR A 195 -8.52 -4.79 3.74
CA THR A 195 -8.59 -5.05 5.19
C THR A 195 -8.69 -6.55 5.46
N GLY A 196 -8.18 -6.98 6.62
CA GLY A 196 -8.43 -8.31 7.14
C GLY A 196 -9.78 -8.39 7.85
N ALA A 197 -10.45 -9.54 7.81
CA ALA A 197 -11.71 -9.78 8.52
C ALA A 197 -11.56 -9.75 10.05
N ARG A 198 -10.33 -9.93 10.57
CA ARG A 198 -9.99 -9.82 12.00
C ARG A 198 -9.31 -8.48 12.34
N ALA A 199 -9.16 -7.59 11.36
CA ALA A 199 -8.48 -6.31 11.56
C ALA A 199 -9.27 -5.40 12.52
N SER A 200 -8.56 -4.72 13.41
CA SER A 200 -9.14 -3.78 14.39
C SER A 200 -9.87 -2.60 13.74
N HIS A 201 -9.49 -2.25 12.51
CA HIS A 201 -10.01 -1.12 11.74
C HIS A 201 -11.02 -1.53 10.65
N LEU A 202 -11.51 -2.78 10.67
CA LEU A 202 -12.45 -3.32 9.69
C LEU A 202 -13.66 -2.40 9.46
N HIS A 203 -14.31 -1.97 10.55
CA HIS A 203 -15.48 -1.10 10.47
C HIS A 203 -15.17 0.23 9.79
N THR A 204 -14.01 0.82 10.09
CA THR A 204 -13.55 2.08 9.49
C THR A 204 -13.38 1.93 7.98
N VAL A 205 -12.78 0.83 7.51
CA VAL A 205 -12.59 0.58 6.07
C VAL A 205 -13.93 0.43 5.35
N TYR A 206 -14.91 -0.26 5.95
CA TYR A 206 -16.27 -0.34 5.41
C TYR A 206 -16.94 1.03 5.33
N THR A 207 -16.80 1.86 6.37
CA THR A 207 -17.36 3.22 6.38
C THR A 207 -16.71 4.10 5.32
N THR A 208 -15.39 4.05 5.16
CA THR A 208 -14.67 4.72 4.06
C THR A 208 -15.19 4.26 2.70
N HIS A 209 -15.30 2.94 2.47
CA HIS A 209 -15.81 2.39 1.22
C HIS A 209 -17.23 2.86 0.91
N LYS A 210 -18.11 2.95 1.92
CA LYS A 210 -19.49 3.47 1.75
C LYS A 210 -19.52 4.91 1.27
N SER A 211 -18.54 5.72 1.70
CA SER A 211 -18.42 7.13 1.33
C SER A 211 -17.70 7.35 -0.01
N MET A 212 -17.08 6.32 -0.61
CA MET A 212 -16.38 6.42 -1.90
C MET A 212 -17.25 6.00 -3.09
N ASN A 213 -16.83 6.38 -4.30
CA ASN A 213 -17.47 5.95 -5.53
C ASN A 213 -17.27 4.44 -5.75
N LYS A 214 -18.35 3.67 -5.58
CA LYS A 214 -18.37 2.21 -5.68
C LYS A 214 -18.03 1.67 -7.08
N ARG A 215 -18.10 2.49 -8.14
CA ARG A 215 -17.70 2.09 -9.49
C ARG A 215 -16.19 2.18 -9.70
N LYS A 216 -15.53 3.03 -8.92
CA LYS A 216 -14.08 3.31 -8.99
C LYS A 216 -13.30 2.71 -7.83
N THR A 217 -13.99 2.30 -6.77
CA THR A 217 -13.38 1.75 -5.56
C THR A 217 -13.68 0.26 -5.45
N THR A 218 -12.63 -0.54 -5.29
CA THR A 218 -12.73 -1.96 -4.97
C THR A 218 -12.42 -2.16 -3.48
N LEU A 219 -13.21 -3.01 -2.81
CA LEU A 219 -12.97 -3.43 -1.44
C LEU A 219 -12.54 -4.90 -1.40
N LEU A 220 -11.31 -5.16 -0.95
CA LEU A 220 -10.80 -6.49 -0.64
C LEU A 220 -10.88 -6.73 0.87
N VAL A 221 -11.69 -7.70 1.28
CA VAL A 221 -11.69 -8.23 2.64
C VAL A 221 -11.09 -9.62 2.60
N VAL A 222 -10.03 -9.84 3.38
CA VAL A 222 -9.37 -11.14 3.46
C VAL A 222 -9.79 -11.85 4.73
N ASP A 223 -10.35 -13.05 4.58
CA ASP A 223 -10.81 -13.86 5.71
C ASP A 223 -9.65 -14.31 6.62
N ASN A 224 -9.94 -14.42 7.91
CA ASN A 224 -9.04 -14.98 8.93
C ASN A 224 -7.66 -14.30 9.04
N VAL A 225 -7.53 -13.03 8.61
CA VAL A 225 -6.30 -12.25 8.81
C VAL A 225 -6.59 -10.92 9.49
N SER A 226 -5.60 -10.40 10.20
CA SER A 226 -5.60 -9.09 10.84
C SER A 226 -4.76 -8.10 10.00
N ASP A 227 -3.54 -8.49 9.65
CA ASP A 227 -2.64 -7.76 8.75
C ASP A 227 -2.52 -8.51 7.42
N VAL A 228 -3.12 -7.94 6.38
CA VAL A 228 -3.14 -8.56 5.05
C VAL A 228 -1.75 -8.58 4.40
N MET A 229 -0.92 -7.56 4.66
CA MET A 229 0.39 -7.46 4.04
C MET A 229 1.36 -8.50 4.62
N ALA A 230 1.26 -8.77 5.93
CA ALA A 230 2.05 -9.80 6.58
C ALA A 230 1.48 -11.22 6.42
N GLU A 231 0.17 -11.41 6.57
CA GLU A 231 -0.45 -12.75 6.63
C GLU A 231 -0.94 -13.28 5.27
N ALA A 232 -1.23 -12.41 4.29
CA ALA A 232 -1.73 -12.81 2.97
C ALA A 232 -1.15 -11.97 1.81
N PRO A 233 0.19 -11.85 1.71
CA PRO A 233 0.86 -11.01 0.70
C PRO A 233 0.54 -11.42 -0.74
N GLU A 234 0.23 -12.69 -1.01
CA GLU A 234 -0.17 -13.17 -2.33
C GLU A 234 -1.53 -12.63 -2.78
N LYS A 235 -2.51 -12.54 -1.87
CA LYS A 235 -3.83 -11.97 -2.15
C LYS A 235 -3.73 -10.46 -2.39
N LEU A 236 -2.91 -9.78 -1.58
CA LEU A 236 -2.64 -8.35 -1.73
C LEU A 236 -1.95 -8.03 -3.06
N ALA A 237 -0.88 -8.77 -3.38
CA ALA A 237 -0.15 -8.62 -4.65
C ALA A 237 -1.07 -8.82 -5.86
N ARG A 238 -1.93 -9.86 -5.82
CA ARG A 238 -2.89 -10.12 -6.90
C ARG A 238 -3.84 -8.94 -7.12
N SER A 239 -4.42 -8.38 -6.06
CA SER A 239 -5.34 -7.25 -6.16
C SER A 239 -4.63 -5.95 -6.58
N LEU A 240 -3.40 -5.74 -6.12
CA LEU A 240 -2.56 -4.62 -6.58
C LEU A 240 -2.28 -4.72 -8.10
N ILE A 241 -1.94 -5.91 -8.60
CA ILE A 241 -1.74 -6.13 -10.04
C ILE A 241 -3.01 -5.81 -10.84
N LEU A 242 -4.18 -6.22 -10.35
CA LEU A 242 -5.46 -5.95 -10.99
C LEU A 242 -5.78 -4.45 -11.04
N LEU A 243 -5.57 -3.73 -9.93
CA LEU A 243 -5.72 -2.27 -9.88
C LEU A 243 -4.79 -1.58 -10.88
N CYS A 244 -3.50 -1.93 -10.84
CA CYS A 244 -2.49 -1.37 -11.74
C CYS A 244 -2.87 -1.57 -13.22
N LYS A 245 -3.31 -2.79 -13.58
CA LYS A 245 -3.80 -3.10 -14.93
C LYS A 245 -5.01 -2.26 -15.31
N GLY A 246 -5.97 -2.07 -14.40
CA GLY A 246 -7.11 -1.18 -14.59
C GLY A 246 -6.72 0.27 -14.83
N CYS A 247 -5.63 0.72 -14.20
CA CYS A 247 -5.03 2.05 -14.42
C CYS A 247 -4.16 2.15 -15.68
N GLY A 248 -4.07 1.07 -16.49
CA GLY A 248 -3.26 1.03 -17.71
C GLY A 248 -1.76 0.78 -17.48
N VAL A 249 -1.32 0.53 -16.25
CA VAL A 249 0.07 0.21 -15.90
C VAL A 249 0.24 -1.29 -15.59
N LEU A 250 1.46 -1.81 -15.64
CA LEU A 250 1.75 -3.23 -15.41
C LEU A 250 0.91 -4.22 -16.26
N SER A 251 0.45 -3.80 -17.45
CA SER A 251 -0.37 -4.61 -18.36
C SER A 251 0.28 -5.95 -18.72
N GLY A 252 1.61 -5.99 -18.82
CA GLY A 252 2.38 -7.21 -19.09
C GLY A 252 2.72 -8.08 -17.89
N VAL A 253 2.31 -7.76 -16.66
CA VAL A 253 2.54 -8.62 -15.47
C VAL A 253 1.54 -9.77 -15.46
N ALA A 254 1.99 -11.00 -15.15
CA ALA A 254 1.08 -12.13 -15.00
C ALA A 254 0.25 -11.99 -13.71
N ILE A 255 -0.99 -12.46 -13.71
CA ILE A 255 -1.82 -12.44 -12.50
C ILE A 255 -1.58 -13.78 -11.78
N PRO A 256 -1.05 -13.79 -10.54
CA PRO A 256 -0.83 -15.03 -9.80
C PRO A 256 -2.12 -15.86 -9.68
N GLY A 257 -2.04 -17.15 -10.00
CA GLY A 257 -3.19 -18.06 -9.95
C GLY A 257 -4.18 -17.92 -11.11
N MET A 258 -3.91 -17.08 -12.11
CA MET A 258 -4.62 -17.10 -13.40
C MET A 258 -3.65 -17.59 -14.47
N GLU A 259 -3.68 -18.88 -14.77
CA GLU A 259 -2.98 -19.40 -15.93
C GLU A 259 -3.53 -18.71 -17.18
N ARG A 260 -2.63 -18.19 -18.02
CA ARG A 260 -3.03 -17.73 -19.36
C ARG A 260 -3.52 -18.96 -20.11
N GLN A 261 -4.83 -19.13 -20.16
CA GLN A 261 -5.44 -19.99 -21.15
C GLN A 261 -5.04 -19.40 -22.50
N ARG A 262 -4.01 -19.99 -23.13
CA ARG A 262 -3.68 -19.64 -24.51
C ARG A 262 -4.90 -20.06 -25.31
N THR A 263 -5.71 -19.12 -25.75
CA THR A 263 -6.48 -19.32 -26.96
C THR A 263 -5.45 -19.50 -28.05
N LEU A 264 -5.03 -20.74 -28.28
CA LEU A 264 -4.44 -21.12 -29.55
C LEU A 264 -5.53 -20.80 -30.55
N SER A 265 -5.43 -19.66 -31.23
CA SER A 265 -6.12 -19.48 -32.49
C SER A 265 -5.53 -20.55 -33.40
N SER A 266 -6.18 -21.70 -33.45
CA SER A 266 -5.88 -22.73 -34.44
C SER A 266 -6.03 -22.06 -35.79
N SER A 267 -4.90 -21.69 -36.39
CA SER A 267 -4.87 -21.33 -37.80
C SER A 267 -5.30 -22.57 -38.57
N MET A 268 -6.15 -22.39 -39.59
CA MET A 268 -6.69 -23.48 -40.43
C MET A 268 -5.62 -24.45 -40.97
N GLU A 269 -4.35 -24.05 -40.98
CA GLU A 269 -3.19 -24.86 -41.37
C GLU A 269 -2.85 -26.01 -40.40
N GLU A 270 -3.32 -25.99 -39.15
CA GLU A 270 -3.01 -27.02 -38.14
C GLU A 270 -4.03 -28.17 -38.12
N ALA A 271 -5.20 -28.01 -38.77
CA ALA A 271 -6.23 -29.04 -38.88
C ALA A 271 -5.87 -30.16 -39.87
N ASP A 272 -4.95 -29.90 -40.81
CA ASP A 272 -4.57 -30.83 -41.89
C ASP A 272 -3.35 -31.72 -41.56
N ARG A 273 -2.81 -31.63 -40.33
CA ARG A 273 -1.73 -32.52 -39.90
C ARG A 273 -2.30 -33.85 -39.40
N PRO A 274 -1.92 -35.00 -40.00
CA PRO A 274 -2.41 -36.29 -39.53
C PRO A 274 -1.93 -36.56 -38.09
N ARG A 275 -2.91 -36.83 -37.20
CA ARG A 275 -2.65 -37.17 -35.80
C ARG A 275 -1.79 -38.41 -35.71
N ARG A 276 -0.57 -38.28 -35.17
CA ARG A 276 0.30 -39.41 -34.84
C ARG A 276 -0.23 -40.07 -33.56
N PHE A 277 -0.90 -41.20 -33.69
CA PHE A 277 -1.31 -42.03 -32.54
C PHE A 277 -0.06 -42.54 -31.81
N SER A 278 0.17 -42.09 -30.58
CA SER A 278 1.15 -42.68 -29.67
C SER A 278 0.54 -43.90 -28.98
N LEU A 279 0.98 -45.11 -29.37
CA LEU A 279 0.70 -46.34 -28.63
C LEU A 279 1.50 -46.32 -27.32
N SER A 280 0.80 -46.25 -26.18
CA SER A 280 1.38 -46.53 -24.87
C SER A 280 1.64 -48.04 -24.75
N GLN A 281 2.90 -48.45 -24.67
CA GLN A 281 3.26 -49.83 -24.32
C GLN A 281 2.97 -50.08 -22.84
N THR A 282 2.11 -51.04 -22.55
CA THR A 282 1.87 -51.61 -21.22
C THR A 282 2.97 -52.60 -20.88
N THR A 283 3.79 -52.32 -19.87
CA THR A 283 4.76 -53.26 -19.29
C THR A 283 4.04 -54.26 -18.38
N ALA A 284 4.17 -55.56 -18.66
CA ALA A 284 3.67 -56.65 -17.82
C ALA A 284 4.63 -56.95 -16.64
N PRO A 285 4.15 -57.50 -15.50
CA PRO A 285 4.99 -57.80 -14.35
C PRO A 285 5.69 -59.15 -14.52
N VAL A 286 6.97 -59.22 -14.16
CA VAL A 286 7.73 -60.47 -14.05
C VAL A 286 7.77 -60.86 -12.58
N PHE A 287 7.21 -62.02 -12.26
CA PHE A 287 7.44 -62.73 -11.00
C PHE A 287 8.72 -63.57 -11.13
N GLN A 288 9.66 -63.38 -10.21
CA GLN A 288 10.40 -64.45 -9.50
C GLN A 288 11.15 -63.83 -8.31
#